data_AF-A0A354FK20-F1
#
_entry.id   AF-A0A354FK20-F1
#
_cell.length_a   1.000
_cell.length_b   1.000
_cell.length_c   1.000
_cell.angle_alpha   90.00
_cell.angle_beta   90.00
_cell.angle_gamma   90.00
#
_symmetry.space_group_name_H-M   'P 1'
#
loop_
_entity.id
_entity.type
_entity.pdbx_description
1 polymer ?
#
loop_
_entity_poly.entity_id
_entity_poly.type
_entity_poly.pdbx_seq_one_letter_code
_entity_poly.pdbx_strand_id
1 'polypeptide(L)'
;MKNPNFREIDHETGFEVSAEFRRFDQRDEAFCRSDWDPEIRSAKSEAFYRGHDMPQARARNVDGFGQRDYALRNAAWHVTNVLRDLKRESEDRKEGFLAEFTTHAEGGLEPFPFESPEQATAELKRVAGFVGADLVGVCAYDERWIYRTRYSERTQQAEPMDLPDDLPWVIVIGEAMDRDLMWTVPSALSGAATGMGYTQDAVVLLTLTQYLRNLGYRAYATMNDSALAVPLAAQAGLGEVGRHSLLITPEFGPRLRLG
;
A
#
# COMPACT_ATOMS: atom_id res chain seq x y z
N MET A 1 3.65 -32.24 15.23
CA MET A 1 4.74 -31.40 14.67
C MET A 1 4.50 -29.96 15.09
N LYS A 2 5.54 -29.18 15.41
CA LYS A 2 5.37 -27.74 15.59
C LYS A 2 4.96 -27.12 14.25
N ASN A 3 3.99 -26.21 14.27
CA ASN A 3 3.56 -25.50 13.08
C ASN A 3 4.71 -24.63 12.55
N PRO A 4 5.20 -24.84 11.31
CA PRO A 4 6.34 -24.08 10.78
C PRO A 4 6.04 -22.60 10.59
N ASN A 5 4.76 -22.21 10.49
CA ASN A 5 4.32 -20.84 10.28
C ASN A 5 4.04 -20.08 11.58
N PHE A 6 4.20 -20.72 12.75
CA PHE A 6 4.02 -20.04 14.03
C PHE A 6 5.14 -19.01 14.26
N ARG A 7 4.76 -17.81 14.71
CA ARG A 7 5.66 -16.75 15.17
C ARG A 7 5.18 -16.25 16.54
N GLU A 8 6.09 -15.82 17.41
CA GLU A 8 5.72 -15.32 18.75
C GLU A 8 4.73 -14.14 18.70
N ILE A 9 4.86 -13.27 17.70
CA ILE A 9 3.96 -12.13 17.47
C ILE A 9 2.49 -12.54 17.28
N ASP A 10 2.21 -13.79 16.91
CA ASP A 10 0.86 -14.33 16.75
C ASP A 10 0.07 -14.31 18.07
N HIS A 11 0.76 -14.39 19.22
CA HIS A 11 0.14 -14.25 20.54
C HIS A 11 -0.39 -12.84 20.80
N GLU A 12 0.27 -11.82 20.24
CA GLU A 12 -0.12 -10.42 20.41
C GLU A 12 -1.18 -9.99 19.40
N THR A 13 -1.07 -10.45 18.14
CA THR A 13 -2.04 -10.13 17.09
C THR A 13 -3.27 -11.01 17.09
N GLY A 14 -3.22 -12.16 17.76
CA GLY A 14 -4.28 -13.19 17.71
C GLY A 14 -4.36 -13.92 16.36
N PHE A 15 -3.29 -13.88 15.55
CA PHE A 15 -3.27 -14.57 14.26
C PHE A 15 -3.12 -16.08 14.41
N GLU A 16 -4.06 -16.82 13.86
CA GLU A 16 -3.99 -18.28 13.76
C GLU A 16 -3.56 -18.67 12.34
N VAL A 17 -2.25 -18.80 12.12
CA VAL A 17 -1.71 -19.21 10.81
C VAL A 17 -1.59 -20.73 10.76
N SER A 18 -2.22 -21.37 9.78
CA SER A 18 -2.19 -22.84 9.64
C SER A 18 -0.83 -23.36 9.16
N ALA A 19 -0.55 -24.65 9.40
CA ALA A 19 0.65 -25.31 8.88
C ALA A 19 0.65 -25.46 7.35
N GLU A 20 -0.51 -25.30 6.70
CA GLU A 20 -0.67 -25.36 5.25
C GLU A 20 -0.62 -23.98 4.58
N PHE A 21 -0.51 -22.90 5.36
CA PHE A 21 -0.44 -21.54 4.84
C PHE A 21 0.69 -21.39 3.82
N ARG A 22 0.38 -20.70 2.72
CA ARG A 22 1.33 -20.37 1.66
C ARG A 22 1.21 -18.88 1.37
N ARG A 23 2.36 -18.27 1.05
CA ARG A 23 2.42 -16.89 0.58
C ARG A 23 1.55 -16.70 -0.66
N PHE A 24 0.86 -15.57 -0.68
CA PHE A 24 -0.08 -15.18 -1.73
C PHE A 24 0.65 -14.65 -2.96
N ASP A 25 0.17 -14.95 -4.16
CA ASP A 25 0.67 -14.35 -5.40
C ASP A 25 -0.16 -13.13 -5.76
N GLN A 26 0.47 -11.98 -6.01
CA GLN A 26 -0.26 -10.75 -6.36
C GLN A 26 -1.17 -10.92 -7.59
N ARG A 27 -0.80 -11.81 -8.52
CA ARG A 27 -1.61 -12.17 -9.68
C ARG A 27 -3.02 -12.63 -9.32
N ASP A 28 -3.21 -13.22 -8.15
CA ASP A 28 -4.50 -13.76 -7.71
C ASP A 28 -5.37 -12.73 -7.00
N GLU A 29 -4.88 -11.50 -6.79
CA GLU A 29 -5.72 -10.40 -6.33
C GLU A 29 -6.87 -10.11 -7.30
N ALA A 30 -8.02 -9.65 -6.78
CA ALA A 30 -9.18 -9.36 -7.60
C ALA A 30 -8.91 -8.30 -8.69
N PHE A 31 -8.03 -7.33 -8.41
CA PHE A 31 -7.61 -6.32 -9.39
C PHE A 31 -6.87 -6.96 -10.57
N CYS A 32 -5.86 -7.78 -10.29
CA CYS A 32 -5.10 -8.50 -11.32
C CYS A 32 -5.98 -9.51 -12.08
N ARG A 33 -6.78 -10.31 -11.37
CA ARG A 33 -7.71 -11.28 -11.98
C ARG A 33 -8.72 -10.62 -12.89
N SER A 34 -9.14 -9.38 -12.60
CA SER A 34 -10.05 -8.66 -13.50
C SER A 34 -9.44 -8.30 -14.86
N ASP A 35 -8.12 -8.43 -15.01
CA ASP A 35 -7.37 -8.23 -16.25
C ASP A 35 -7.08 -9.55 -17.01
N TRP A 36 -6.72 -10.63 -16.32
CA TRP A 36 -6.28 -11.90 -16.95
C TRP A 36 -7.23 -13.09 -16.80
N ASP A 37 -8.07 -13.12 -15.76
CA ASP A 37 -8.88 -14.30 -15.43
C ASP A 37 -10.24 -14.24 -16.13
N PRO A 38 -10.57 -15.17 -17.05
CA PRO A 38 -11.84 -15.19 -17.76
C PRO A 38 -13.07 -15.38 -16.86
N GLU A 39 -12.92 -15.88 -15.62
CA GLU A 39 -14.03 -15.99 -14.68
C GLU A 39 -14.41 -14.63 -14.07
N ILE A 40 -13.45 -13.72 -13.94
CA ILE A 40 -13.63 -12.39 -13.31
C ILE A 40 -13.76 -11.29 -14.36
N ARG A 41 -12.94 -11.37 -15.42
CA ARG A 41 -12.92 -10.41 -16.51
C ARG A 41 -14.22 -10.49 -17.31
N SER A 42 -14.92 -9.37 -17.36
CA SER A 42 -16.19 -9.25 -18.07
C SER A 42 -16.36 -7.84 -18.63
N ALA A 43 -17.34 -7.66 -19.54
CA ALA A 43 -17.70 -6.33 -20.01
C ALA A 43 -18.08 -5.36 -18.87
N LYS A 44 -18.56 -5.88 -17.73
CA LYS A 44 -18.88 -5.09 -16.54
C LYS A 44 -17.62 -4.64 -15.79
N SER A 45 -16.65 -5.52 -15.56
CA SER A 45 -15.40 -5.14 -14.90
C SER A 45 -14.61 -4.15 -15.77
N GLU A 46 -14.53 -4.37 -17.08
CA GLU A 46 -13.90 -3.43 -18.00
C GLU A 46 -14.63 -2.07 -18.04
N ALA A 47 -15.97 -2.06 -17.97
CA ALA A 47 -16.73 -0.83 -17.89
C ALA A 47 -16.55 -0.11 -16.54
N PHE A 48 -16.38 -0.85 -15.44
CA PHE A 48 -16.08 -0.29 -14.12
C PHE A 48 -14.76 0.48 -14.16
N TYR A 49 -13.65 -0.14 -14.60
CA TYR A 49 -12.36 0.55 -14.66
C TYR A 49 -12.36 1.71 -15.65
N ARG A 50 -12.86 1.53 -16.87
CA ARG A 50 -12.98 2.64 -17.85
C ARG A 50 -13.85 3.78 -17.33
N GLY A 51 -14.89 3.47 -16.55
CA GLY A 51 -15.83 4.46 -16.01
C GLY A 51 -15.22 5.38 -14.95
N HIS A 52 -13.98 5.15 -14.52
CA HIS A 52 -13.25 6.01 -13.62
C HIS A 52 -12.47 7.13 -14.33
N ASP A 53 -12.16 6.99 -15.62
CA ASP A 53 -11.31 7.94 -16.33
C ASP A 53 -12.15 8.86 -17.21
N MET A 54 -11.81 10.15 -17.27
CA MET A 54 -12.42 11.08 -18.21
C MET A 54 -11.73 10.96 -19.58
N PRO A 55 -12.47 10.98 -20.72
CA PRO A 55 -13.89 11.29 -20.87
C PRO A 55 -14.85 10.08 -20.78
N GLN A 56 -14.36 8.89 -20.46
CA GLN A 56 -15.16 7.65 -20.43
C GLN A 56 -16.12 7.58 -19.23
N ALA A 57 -15.84 8.33 -18.16
CA ALA A 57 -16.69 8.47 -17.00
C ALA A 57 -18.05 9.05 -17.39
N ARG A 58 -19.10 8.28 -17.12
CA ARG A 58 -20.48 8.68 -17.39
C ARG A 58 -21.00 9.49 -16.22
N ALA A 59 -20.69 10.79 -16.21
CA ALA A 59 -21.27 11.72 -15.26
C ALA A 59 -22.80 11.61 -15.29
N ARG A 60 -23.41 11.54 -14.11
CA ARG A 60 -24.84 11.39 -13.92
C ARG A 60 -25.37 12.66 -13.26
N ASN A 61 -26.62 13.01 -13.55
CA ASN A 61 -27.30 14.11 -12.85
C ASN A 61 -27.86 13.63 -11.51
N VAL A 62 -26.99 13.07 -10.66
CA VAL A 62 -27.27 12.66 -9.28
C VAL A 62 -26.10 13.05 -8.40
N ASP A 63 -26.38 13.39 -7.14
CA ASP A 63 -25.39 13.90 -6.20
C ASP A 63 -24.19 12.94 -6.06
N GLY A 64 -22.98 13.51 -6.12
CA GLY A 64 -21.73 12.77 -5.99
C GLY A 64 -21.29 12.01 -7.25
N PHE A 65 -22.02 12.10 -8.37
CA PHE A 65 -21.64 11.51 -9.67
C PHE A 65 -21.64 12.54 -10.80
N GLY A 66 -21.65 13.83 -10.49
CA GLY A 66 -21.56 14.89 -11.47
C GLY A 66 -20.15 15.04 -12.03
N GLN A 67 -20.01 15.86 -13.08
CA GLN A 67 -18.70 16.11 -13.71
C GLN A 67 -17.67 16.66 -12.72
N ARG A 68 -18.09 17.52 -11.77
CA ARG A 68 -17.21 18.12 -10.76
C ARG A 68 -16.68 17.07 -9.78
N ASP A 69 -17.48 16.07 -9.44
CA ASP A 69 -17.09 14.98 -8.54
C ASP A 69 -16.01 14.11 -9.18
N TYR A 70 -16.20 13.74 -10.45
CA TYR A 70 -15.19 13.03 -11.24
C TYR A 70 -13.93 13.88 -11.46
N ALA A 71 -14.07 15.19 -11.67
CA ALA A 71 -12.94 16.09 -11.84
C ALA A 71 -12.06 16.15 -10.58
N LEU A 72 -12.68 16.34 -9.41
CA LEU A 72 -11.95 16.36 -8.14
C LEU A 72 -11.33 14.99 -7.83
N ARG A 73 -12.11 13.92 -7.99
CA ARG A 73 -11.59 12.55 -7.86
C ARG A 73 -10.35 12.36 -8.73
N ASN A 74 -10.44 12.62 -10.03
CA ASN A 74 -9.32 12.34 -10.94
C ASN A 74 -8.10 13.23 -10.64
N ALA A 75 -8.31 14.47 -10.21
CA ALA A 75 -7.23 15.35 -9.75
C ALA A 75 -6.51 14.79 -8.51
N ALA A 76 -7.26 14.26 -7.54
CA ALA A 76 -6.72 13.67 -6.32
C ALA A 76 -5.79 12.47 -6.59
N TRP A 77 -6.06 11.69 -7.65
CA TRP A 77 -5.22 10.56 -8.05
C TRP A 77 -4.03 10.96 -8.94
N HIS A 78 -3.93 12.23 -9.37
CA HIS A 78 -3.02 12.61 -10.44
C HIS A 78 -1.54 12.37 -10.09
N VAL A 79 -1.11 12.80 -8.90
CA VAL A 79 0.29 12.66 -8.48
C VAL A 79 0.69 11.20 -8.33
N THR A 80 -0.15 10.38 -7.67
CA THR A 80 0.14 8.95 -7.53
C THR A 80 0.15 8.24 -8.88
N ASN A 81 -0.73 8.62 -9.81
CA ASN A 81 -0.74 8.06 -11.17
C ASN A 81 0.52 8.42 -11.97
N VAL A 82 1.02 9.66 -11.83
CA VAL A 82 2.28 10.06 -12.48
C VAL A 82 3.45 9.21 -11.98
N LEU A 83 3.54 8.97 -10.67
CA LEU A 83 4.57 8.11 -10.08
C LEU A 83 4.41 6.66 -10.52
N ARG A 84 3.19 6.13 -10.42
CA ARG A 84 2.83 4.77 -10.84
C ARG A 84 3.22 4.50 -12.29
N ASP A 85 2.90 5.42 -13.20
CA ASP A 85 3.03 5.19 -14.64
C ASP A 85 4.39 5.61 -15.21
N LEU A 86 5.27 6.21 -14.40
CA LEU A 86 6.58 6.74 -14.82
C LEU A 86 7.41 5.69 -15.58
N LYS A 87 7.33 4.43 -15.16
CA LYS A 87 8.09 3.30 -15.71
C LYS A 87 7.21 2.16 -16.23
N ARG A 88 5.90 2.39 -16.32
CA ARG A 88 4.92 1.35 -16.70
C ARG A 88 5.20 0.80 -18.09
N GLU A 89 5.34 1.67 -19.09
CA GLU A 89 5.53 1.22 -20.48
C GLU A 89 6.96 0.73 -20.75
N SER A 90 7.98 1.37 -20.18
CA SER A 90 9.39 1.01 -20.42
C SER A 90 9.81 -0.26 -19.68
N GLU A 91 9.42 -0.41 -18.42
CA GLU A 91 9.97 -1.43 -17.51
C GLU A 91 8.89 -2.39 -16.97
N ASP A 92 7.62 -2.24 -17.36
CA ASP A 92 6.48 -3.02 -16.81
C ASP A 92 6.34 -2.87 -15.29
N ARG A 93 6.57 -1.63 -14.81
CA ARG A 93 6.53 -1.28 -13.39
C ARG A 93 5.44 -0.25 -13.13
N LYS A 94 4.40 -0.67 -12.41
CA LYS A 94 3.42 0.24 -11.81
C LYS A 94 3.80 0.49 -10.37
N GLU A 95 4.69 1.45 -10.17
CA GLU A 95 5.32 1.66 -8.86
C GLU A 95 4.28 2.03 -7.79
N GLY A 96 4.38 1.38 -6.63
CA GLY A 96 3.41 1.48 -5.54
C GLY A 96 2.15 0.62 -5.70
N PHE A 97 1.97 -0.06 -6.84
CA PHE A 97 0.77 -0.89 -7.10
C PHE A 97 1.09 -2.33 -7.52
N LEU A 98 2.06 -2.53 -8.41
CA LEU A 98 2.50 -3.85 -8.90
C LEU A 98 4.02 -4.03 -8.84
N ALA A 99 4.75 -3.00 -8.43
CA ALA A 99 6.18 -3.04 -8.19
C ALA A 99 6.56 -1.96 -7.16
N GLU A 100 7.66 -2.13 -6.44
CA GLU A 100 8.16 -1.15 -5.50
C GLU A 100 8.73 0.09 -6.21
N PHE A 101 8.84 1.22 -5.48
CA PHE A 101 9.38 2.46 -6.03
C PHE A 101 10.91 2.39 -6.21
N THR A 102 11.39 2.79 -7.38
CA THR A 102 12.83 2.72 -7.73
C THR A 102 13.50 4.07 -7.95
N THR A 103 12.78 5.18 -7.77
CA THR A 103 13.28 6.53 -8.05
C THR A 103 14.19 7.15 -6.97
N HIS A 104 14.53 6.38 -5.93
CA HIS A 104 15.39 6.85 -4.84
C HIS A 104 16.83 7.02 -5.30
N ALA A 105 17.48 8.09 -4.82
CA ALA A 105 18.91 8.28 -5.01
C ALA A 105 19.73 7.29 -4.18
N GLU A 106 21.01 7.14 -4.53
CA GLU A 106 21.98 6.51 -3.64
C GLU A 106 22.06 7.26 -2.31
N GLY A 107 22.31 6.50 -1.25
CA GLY A 107 22.30 6.99 0.12
C GLY A 107 23.68 7.36 0.66
N GLY A 108 23.75 7.58 1.97
CA GLY A 108 25.01 7.60 2.69
C GLY A 108 25.72 6.25 2.57
N LEU A 109 27.06 6.26 2.57
CA LEU A 109 27.83 5.01 2.46
C LEU A 109 27.92 4.26 3.79
N GLU A 110 27.96 5.01 4.90
CA GLU A 110 28.09 4.45 6.25
C GLU A 110 26.78 4.65 7.02
N PRO A 111 26.23 3.58 7.63
CA PRO A 111 25.05 3.69 8.47
C PRO A 111 25.29 4.65 9.65
N PHE A 112 24.35 5.56 9.86
CA PHE A 112 24.36 6.46 11.00
C PHE A 112 24.30 5.65 12.31
N PRO A 113 25.22 5.84 13.27
CA PRO A 113 25.28 5.00 14.45
C PRO A 113 24.28 5.46 15.52
N PHE A 114 23.01 5.06 15.39
CA PHE A 114 22.05 5.25 16.48
C PHE A 114 22.53 4.55 17.77
N GLU A 115 22.29 5.18 18.90
CA GLU A 115 22.66 4.67 20.23
C GLU A 115 21.85 3.42 20.60
N SER A 116 20.58 3.36 20.14
CA SER A 116 19.70 2.22 20.37
C SER A 116 18.55 2.14 19.35
N PRO A 117 17.89 0.98 19.21
CA PRO A 117 16.68 0.84 18.40
C PRO A 117 15.53 1.77 18.84
N GLU A 118 15.42 2.06 20.15
CA GLU A 118 14.41 2.97 20.70
C GLU A 118 14.67 4.41 20.26
N GLN A 119 15.93 4.85 20.27
CA GLN A 119 16.31 6.16 19.74
C GLN A 119 16.00 6.26 18.25
N ALA A 120 16.41 5.26 17.46
CA ALA A 120 16.16 5.20 16.03
C ALA A 120 14.65 5.25 15.72
N THR A 121 13.85 4.46 16.45
CA THR A 121 12.39 4.43 16.29
C THR A 121 11.76 5.76 16.68
N ALA A 122 12.18 6.37 17.79
CA ALA A 122 11.65 7.67 18.22
C ALA A 122 11.99 8.80 17.25
N GLU A 123 13.15 8.76 16.60
CA GLU A 123 13.51 9.70 15.54
C GLU A 123 12.71 9.44 14.26
N LEU A 124 12.64 8.18 13.80
CA LEU A 124 11.84 7.77 12.66
C LEU A 124 10.39 8.26 12.78
N LYS A 125 9.75 8.07 13.93
CA LYS A 125 8.37 8.50 14.16
C LYS A 125 8.22 10.02 14.10
N ARG A 126 9.19 10.78 14.60
CA ARG A 126 9.20 12.25 14.50
C ARG A 126 9.34 12.71 13.05
N VAL A 127 10.22 12.06 12.28
CA VAL A 127 10.41 12.36 10.85
C VAL A 127 9.15 12.00 10.06
N ALA A 128 8.56 10.82 10.27
CA ALA A 128 7.33 10.41 9.61
C ALA A 128 6.17 11.41 9.87
N GLY A 129 6.00 11.84 11.13
CA GLY A 129 5.01 12.86 11.47
C GLY A 129 5.29 14.24 10.84
N PHE A 130 6.55 14.63 10.70
CA PHE A 130 6.93 15.85 9.97
C PHE A 130 6.60 15.77 8.47
N VAL A 131 6.83 14.61 7.85
CA VAL A 131 6.52 14.38 6.42
C VAL A 131 5.02 14.30 6.18
N GLY A 132 4.24 13.96 7.22
CA GLY A 132 2.78 13.99 7.21
C GLY A 132 2.13 12.62 7.24
N ALA A 133 2.76 11.62 7.87
CA ALA A 133 2.08 10.37 8.23
C ALA A 133 1.22 10.60 9.47
N ASP A 134 -0.06 10.19 9.44
CA ASP A 134 -0.93 10.25 10.62
C ASP A 134 -0.57 9.17 11.65
N LEU A 135 -0.20 7.98 11.17
CA LEU A 135 0.23 6.85 11.98
C LEU A 135 1.52 6.25 11.44
N VAL A 136 2.35 5.72 12.35
CA VAL A 136 3.58 5.02 12.00
C VAL A 136 3.90 3.92 13.02
N GLY A 137 4.08 2.71 12.51
CA GLY A 137 4.39 1.51 13.27
C GLY A 137 5.64 0.83 12.70
N VAL A 138 6.30 0.02 13.53
CA VAL A 138 7.47 -0.76 13.11
C VAL A 138 7.26 -2.19 13.61
N CYS A 139 7.46 -3.17 12.75
CA CYS A 139 7.45 -4.58 13.11
C CYS A 139 8.61 -5.31 12.46
N ALA A 140 8.91 -6.51 12.96
CA ALA A 140 9.83 -7.41 12.30
C ALA A 140 9.27 -7.79 10.91
N TYR A 141 10.17 -8.04 9.96
CA TYR A 141 9.80 -8.61 8.67
C TYR A 141 9.14 -9.98 8.86
N ASP A 142 7.99 -10.18 8.21
CA ASP A 142 7.26 -11.43 8.27
C ASP A 142 6.90 -11.90 6.86
N GLU A 143 7.67 -12.87 6.37
CA GLU A 143 7.52 -13.44 5.03
C GLU A 143 6.11 -13.94 4.72
N ARG A 144 5.31 -14.30 5.75
CA ARG A 144 3.94 -14.81 5.57
C ARG A 144 3.06 -13.80 4.85
N TRP A 145 3.32 -12.50 5.07
CA TRP A 145 2.50 -11.40 4.56
C TRP A 145 3.07 -10.77 3.29
N ILE A 146 4.26 -11.17 2.85
CA ILE A 146 4.90 -10.67 1.64
C ILE A 146 4.43 -11.50 0.44
N TYR A 147 4.08 -10.84 -0.66
CA TYR A 147 3.68 -11.55 -1.87
C TYR A 147 4.80 -12.44 -2.37
N ARG A 148 4.45 -13.66 -2.79
CA ARG A 148 5.41 -14.62 -3.35
C ARG A 148 5.95 -14.15 -4.70
N THR A 149 5.08 -13.53 -5.49
CA THR A 149 5.35 -13.03 -6.84
C THR A 149 4.58 -11.73 -7.08
N ARG A 150 5.14 -10.86 -7.92
CA ARG A 150 4.45 -9.67 -8.43
C ARG A 150 3.71 -9.99 -9.73
N TYR A 151 2.71 -9.20 -10.07
CA TYR A 151 1.96 -9.34 -11.33
C TYR A 151 2.55 -8.44 -12.43
N SER A 152 2.83 -9.03 -13.59
CA SER A 152 3.20 -8.31 -14.81
C SER A 152 1.94 -8.01 -15.63
N GLU A 153 1.61 -6.73 -15.85
CA GLU A 153 0.51 -6.35 -16.75
C GLU A 153 0.84 -6.73 -18.20
N ARG A 154 2.11 -6.60 -18.60
CA ARG A 154 2.54 -6.89 -19.97
C ARG A 154 2.37 -8.36 -20.35
N THR A 155 2.72 -9.27 -19.45
CA THR A 155 2.65 -10.73 -19.71
C THR A 155 1.40 -11.37 -19.14
N GLN A 156 0.71 -10.70 -18.22
CA GLN A 156 -0.40 -11.22 -17.43
C GLN A 156 -0.03 -12.46 -16.59
N GLN A 157 1.25 -12.57 -16.23
CA GLN A 157 1.82 -13.67 -15.44
C GLN A 157 2.41 -13.19 -14.11
N ALA A 158 2.72 -14.16 -13.26
CA ALA A 158 3.45 -13.96 -12.03
C ALA A 158 4.97 -13.88 -12.33
N GLU A 159 5.63 -12.87 -11.77
CA GLU A 159 7.07 -12.67 -11.88
C GLU A 159 7.72 -12.62 -10.48
N PRO A 160 9.03 -12.93 -10.35
CA PRO A 160 9.74 -12.78 -9.09
C PRO A 160 9.62 -11.35 -8.52
N MET A 161 9.57 -11.25 -7.20
CA MET A 161 9.69 -9.97 -6.51
C MET A 161 11.10 -9.40 -6.73
N ASP A 162 11.20 -8.08 -6.91
CA ASP A 162 12.48 -7.36 -7.04
C ASP A 162 13.06 -6.94 -5.68
N LEU A 163 12.26 -7.06 -4.61
CA LEU A 163 12.69 -6.78 -3.25
C LEU A 163 13.63 -7.85 -2.68
N PRO A 164 14.64 -7.44 -1.88
CA PRO A 164 15.49 -8.38 -1.16
C PRO A 164 14.73 -9.07 -0.01
N ASP A 165 15.17 -10.28 0.36
CA ASP A 165 14.54 -11.13 1.38
C ASP A 165 15.28 -11.13 2.74
N ASP A 166 16.30 -10.29 2.89
CA ASP A 166 17.14 -10.17 4.09
C ASP A 166 16.87 -8.89 4.92
N LEU A 167 15.81 -8.15 4.59
CA LEU A 167 15.40 -6.98 5.36
C LEU A 167 14.80 -7.41 6.71
N PRO A 168 15.29 -6.89 7.86
CA PRO A 168 14.83 -7.35 9.17
C PRO A 168 13.54 -6.66 9.66
N TRP A 169 13.19 -5.50 9.08
CA TRP A 169 12.14 -4.61 9.60
C TRP A 169 11.20 -4.15 8.50
N VAL A 170 9.94 -3.95 8.87
CA VAL A 170 8.91 -3.26 8.08
C VAL A 170 8.48 -2.03 8.86
N ILE A 171 8.39 -0.89 8.17
CA ILE A 171 7.83 0.35 8.68
C ILE A 171 6.50 0.52 7.98
N VAL A 172 5.41 0.58 8.75
CA VAL A 172 4.07 0.75 8.21
C VAL A 172 3.61 2.17 8.50
N ILE A 173 3.13 2.88 7.49
CA ILE A 173 2.49 4.18 7.65
C ILE A 173 0.98 4.06 7.53
N GLY A 174 0.27 5.00 8.16
CA GLY A 174 -1.17 5.13 8.03
C GLY A 174 -1.57 6.57 7.70
N GLU A 175 -2.42 6.73 6.70
CA GLU A 175 -2.96 8.02 6.24
C GLU A 175 -4.49 8.06 6.37
N ALA A 176 -5.02 9.04 7.11
CA ALA A 176 -6.45 9.17 7.36
C ALA A 176 -7.17 9.79 6.16
N MET A 177 -8.07 9.04 5.53
CA MET A 177 -8.87 9.56 4.41
C MET A 177 -9.92 10.56 4.89
N ASP A 178 -10.10 11.73 4.26
CA ASP A 178 -11.10 12.74 4.67
C ASP A 178 -12.48 12.17 5.07
N ARG A 179 -12.96 12.53 6.27
CA ARG A 179 -14.15 11.93 6.87
C ARG A 179 -15.42 12.26 6.09
N ASP A 180 -15.61 13.52 5.74
CA ASP A 180 -16.87 14.00 5.18
C ASP A 180 -17.01 13.53 3.73
N LEU A 181 -15.91 13.43 2.98
CA LEU A 181 -15.87 12.75 1.68
C LEU A 181 -16.17 11.26 1.81
N MET A 182 -15.62 10.56 2.80
CA MET A 182 -15.89 9.13 3.00
C MET A 182 -17.34 8.83 3.41
N TRP A 183 -18.05 9.77 4.04
CA TRP A 183 -19.49 9.65 4.31
C TRP A 183 -20.35 9.63 3.04
N THR A 184 -19.79 9.98 1.88
CA THR A 184 -20.49 9.98 0.59
C THR A 184 -20.32 8.68 -0.21
N VAL A 185 -19.64 7.66 0.33
CA VAL A 185 -19.52 6.35 -0.34
C VAL A 185 -20.92 5.80 -0.64
N PRO A 186 -21.18 5.25 -1.85
CA PRO A 186 -20.23 4.88 -2.91
C PRO A 186 -20.13 5.90 -4.06
N SER A 187 -20.23 7.21 -3.78
CA SER A 187 -20.16 8.25 -4.80
C SER A 187 -18.80 8.34 -5.52
N ALA A 188 -18.76 8.99 -6.68
CA ALA A 188 -17.48 9.34 -7.31
C ALA A 188 -16.70 10.33 -6.44
N LEU A 189 -17.39 11.22 -5.72
CA LEU A 189 -16.80 12.21 -4.83
C LEU A 189 -15.98 11.56 -3.70
N SER A 190 -16.46 10.48 -3.09
CA SER A 190 -15.69 9.77 -2.04
C SER A 190 -14.36 9.22 -2.56
N GLY A 191 -14.26 8.95 -3.87
CA GLY A 191 -13.02 8.51 -4.50
C GLY A 191 -11.88 9.55 -4.45
N ALA A 192 -12.19 10.82 -4.19
CA ALA A 192 -11.18 11.86 -3.96
C ALA A 192 -10.41 11.64 -2.65
N ALA A 193 -11.09 11.19 -1.58
CA ALA A 193 -10.45 10.89 -0.30
C ALA A 193 -9.46 9.73 -0.45
N THR A 194 -9.84 8.69 -1.19
CA THR A 194 -8.94 7.58 -1.53
C THR A 194 -7.77 8.03 -2.39
N GLY A 195 -8.01 8.85 -3.42
CA GLY A 195 -6.96 9.34 -4.30
C GLY A 195 -5.91 10.17 -3.56
N MET A 196 -6.36 11.10 -2.71
CA MET A 196 -5.45 11.87 -1.88
C MET A 196 -4.68 11.01 -0.89
N GLY A 197 -5.32 9.99 -0.30
CA GLY A 197 -4.63 9.03 0.55
C GLY A 197 -3.46 8.35 -0.17
N TYR A 198 -3.67 7.83 -1.39
CA TYR A 198 -2.58 7.26 -2.19
C TYR A 198 -1.49 8.26 -2.58
N THR A 199 -1.87 9.50 -2.86
CA THR A 199 -0.90 10.56 -3.16
C THR A 199 -0.05 10.89 -1.93
N GLN A 200 -0.66 10.99 -0.76
CA GLN A 200 0.06 11.27 0.47
C GLN A 200 0.92 10.09 0.92
N ASP A 201 0.42 8.86 0.84
CA ASP A 201 1.20 7.62 1.05
C ASP A 201 2.48 7.65 0.21
N ALA A 202 2.36 7.88 -1.10
CA ALA A 202 3.51 7.91 -2.01
C ALA A 202 4.53 8.99 -1.62
N VAL A 203 4.08 10.20 -1.24
CA VAL A 203 4.97 11.27 -0.79
C VAL A 203 5.70 10.89 0.50
N VAL A 204 4.98 10.34 1.48
CA VAL A 204 5.55 9.91 2.76
C VAL A 204 6.56 8.80 2.56
N LEU A 205 6.19 7.75 1.84
CA LEU A 205 7.02 6.57 1.60
C LEU A 205 8.31 6.93 0.86
N LEU A 206 8.23 7.71 -0.22
CA LEU A 206 9.39 8.15 -0.99
C LEU A 206 10.34 9.00 -0.13
N THR A 207 9.78 9.93 0.64
CA THR A 207 10.58 10.85 1.47
C THR A 207 11.25 10.12 2.64
N LEU A 208 10.50 9.30 3.36
CA LEU A 208 10.99 8.55 4.52
C LEU A 208 12.05 7.53 4.11
N THR A 209 11.84 6.85 2.98
CA THR A 209 12.81 5.92 2.41
C THR A 209 14.08 6.65 1.98
N GLN A 210 13.98 7.81 1.31
CA GLN A 210 15.16 8.60 0.97
C GLN A 210 15.90 9.08 2.22
N TYR A 211 15.20 9.46 3.29
CA TYR A 211 15.82 9.82 4.57
C TYR A 211 16.61 8.66 5.16
N LEU A 212 16.03 7.46 5.23
CA LEU A 212 16.73 6.26 5.71
C LEU A 212 17.95 5.91 4.86
N ARG A 213 17.83 6.03 3.54
CA ARG A 213 18.96 5.85 2.61
C ARG A 213 20.04 6.90 2.86
N ASN A 214 19.69 8.16 3.06
CA ASN A 214 20.66 9.22 3.37
C ASN A 214 21.40 8.99 4.70
N LEU A 215 20.75 8.31 5.66
CA LEU A 215 21.40 7.81 6.88
C LEU A 215 22.26 6.56 6.67
N GLY A 216 22.40 6.08 5.44
CA GLY A 216 23.21 4.92 5.09
C GLY A 216 22.54 3.56 5.28
N TYR A 217 21.22 3.52 5.46
CA TYR A 217 20.48 2.27 5.58
C TYR A 217 19.89 1.80 4.24
N ARG A 218 19.79 0.49 4.07
CA ARG A 218 19.01 -0.11 2.98
C ARG A 218 17.53 0.05 3.28
N ALA A 219 16.81 0.78 2.44
CA ALA A 219 15.37 0.96 2.53
C ALA A 219 14.76 0.98 1.12
N TYR A 220 13.54 0.44 1.04
CA TYR A 220 12.76 0.29 -0.18
C TYR A 220 11.35 0.76 0.12
N ALA A 221 10.85 1.71 -0.68
CA ALA A 221 9.49 2.17 -0.54
C ALA A 221 8.56 1.23 -1.30
N THR A 222 7.60 0.68 -0.59
CA THR A 222 6.51 -0.14 -1.14
C THR A 222 5.20 0.50 -0.75
N MET A 223 4.13 0.16 -1.45
CA MET A 223 2.77 0.51 -1.07
C MET A 223 1.90 -0.75 -1.26
N ASN A 224 0.98 -0.77 -2.22
CA ASN A 224 0.14 -1.97 -2.46
C ASN A 224 0.87 -3.10 -3.20
N ASP A 225 2.11 -2.89 -3.63
CA ASP A 225 2.80 -3.74 -4.60
C ASP A 225 3.42 -5.01 -4.02
N SER A 226 3.74 -5.05 -2.73
CA SER A 226 4.69 -6.04 -2.21
C SER A 226 4.17 -6.92 -1.10
N ALA A 227 3.11 -6.51 -0.40
CA ALA A 227 2.66 -7.22 0.79
C ALA A 227 1.17 -7.02 1.08
N LEU A 228 0.63 -7.95 1.85
CA LEU A 228 -0.63 -7.79 2.58
C LEU A 228 -0.39 -6.79 3.72
N ALA A 229 -0.71 -5.52 3.50
CA ALA A 229 -0.42 -4.44 4.44
C ALA A 229 -1.19 -4.56 5.78
N VAL A 230 -2.42 -5.07 5.77
CA VAL A 230 -3.28 -5.17 6.98
C VAL A 230 -2.65 -6.01 8.10
N PRO A 231 -2.19 -7.25 7.86
CA PRO A 231 -1.54 -8.02 8.92
C PRO A 231 -0.22 -7.40 9.40
N LEU A 232 0.57 -6.76 8.52
CA LEU A 232 1.77 -6.03 8.91
C LEU A 232 1.44 -4.83 9.81
N ALA A 233 0.38 -4.08 9.50
CA ALA A 233 -0.07 -2.95 10.31
C ALA A 233 -0.55 -3.39 11.71
N ALA A 234 -1.21 -4.56 11.81
CA ALA A 234 -1.57 -5.15 13.10
C ALA A 234 -0.31 -5.57 13.89
N GLN A 235 0.66 -6.21 13.26
CA GLN A 235 1.95 -6.55 13.88
C GLN A 235 2.76 -5.32 14.30
N ALA A 236 2.62 -4.21 13.57
CA ALA A 236 3.21 -2.93 13.88
C ALA A 236 2.47 -2.15 14.99
N GLY A 237 1.39 -2.73 15.54
CA GLY A 237 0.63 -2.19 16.65
C GLY A 237 -0.28 -1.01 16.29
N LEU A 238 -0.64 -0.85 15.01
CA LEU A 238 -1.48 0.28 14.57
C LEU A 238 -2.97 0.07 14.81
N GLY A 239 -3.41 -1.18 14.99
CA GLY A 239 -4.82 -1.49 15.22
C GLY A 239 -5.12 -2.98 15.14
N GLU A 240 -6.41 -3.32 15.07
CA GLU A 240 -6.90 -4.70 15.01
C GLU A 240 -7.61 -4.98 13.68
N VAL A 241 -7.61 -6.24 13.24
CA VAL A 241 -8.27 -6.64 12.00
C VAL A 241 -9.78 -6.78 12.22
N GLY A 242 -10.57 -5.96 11.51
CA GLY A 242 -12.02 -6.02 11.54
C GLY A 242 -12.63 -7.12 10.67
N ARG A 243 -13.91 -7.45 10.90
CA ARG A 243 -14.68 -8.42 10.09
C ARG A 243 -14.71 -8.09 8.58
N HIS A 244 -14.58 -6.80 8.24
CA HIS A 244 -14.50 -6.30 6.86
C HIS A 244 -13.09 -6.43 6.25
N SER A 245 -12.17 -7.13 6.92
CA SER A 245 -10.78 -7.37 6.49
C SER A 245 -9.92 -6.11 6.34
N LEU A 246 -10.29 -5.03 7.01
CA LEU A 246 -9.46 -3.81 7.11
C LEU A 246 -8.98 -3.67 8.54
N LEU A 247 -7.86 -2.98 8.71
CA LEU A 247 -7.39 -2.53 10.02
C LEU A 247 -8.39 -1.53 10.62
N ILE A 248 -8.67 -1.62 11.91
CA ILE A 248 -9.42 -0.64 12.69
C ILE A 248 -8.44 -0.03 13.69
N THR A 249 -8.17 1.27 13.56
CA THR A 249 -7.33 2.00 14.51
C THR A 249 -8.18 2.74 15.55
N PRO A 250 -7.67 2.99 16.77
CA PRO A 250 -8.36 3.81 17.76
C PRO A 250 -8.69 5.23 17.27
N GLU A 251 -7.79 5.83 16.49
CA GLU A 251 -7.85 7.23 16.07
C GLU A 251 -8.83 7.45 14.92
N PHE A 252 -8.88 6.51 13.96
CA PHE A 252 -9.56 6.73 12.68
C PHE A 252 -10.52 5.61 12.29
N GLY A 253 -10.62 4.55 13.09
CA GLY A 253 -11.35 3.35 12.72
C GLY A 253 -10.75 2.74 11.45
N PRO A 254 -11.57 2.21 10.51
CA PRO A 254 -11.08 1.67 9.25
C PRO A 254 -10.85 2.73 8.15
N ARG A 255 -10.95 4.03 8.47
CA ARG A 255 -10.82 5.14 7.51
C ARG A 255 -9.33 5.51 7.34
N LEU A 256 -8.54 4.54 6.92
CA LEU A 256 -7.09 4.66 6.82
C LEU A 256 -6.59 3.99 5.54
N ARG A 257 -5.59 4.59 4.89
CA ARG A 257 -4.74 3.95 3.88
C ARG A 257 -3.44 3.49 4.53
N LEU A 258 -2.88 2.41 4.04
CA LEU A 258 -1.66 1.81 4.58
C LEU A 258 -0.61 1.79 3.49
N GLY A 259 0.60 2.18 3.86
CA GLY A 259 1.82 2.14 3.06
C GLY A 259 2.94 1.44 3.79
#